data_AF-A0A7C2ECL4-F1
#
_entry.id   AF-A0A7C2ECL4-F1
#
_cell.length_a   1.000
_cell.length_b   1.000
_cell.length_c   1.000
_cell.angle_alpha   90.00
_cell.angle_beta   90.00
_cell.angle_gamma   90.00
#
_symmetry.space_group_name_H-M   'P 1'
#
loop_
_entity.id
_entity.type
_entity.pdbx_description
1 polymer ?
#
loop_
_entity_poly.entity_id
_entity_poly.type
_entity_poly.pdbx_seq_one_letter_code
_entity_poly.pdbx_strand_id
1 'polypeptide(L)'
;MDPLSRIESQRRFIQERAQELLARVAQMDEEELRWTVRVFADCLSPDERAKHLGAYSEHWEVDRLRRFLPTFIQEYTDIALKDLTAKEGGQGTRLADLTEEELQSMSLAEKCYLLAADPGGLRPDQLRRELARLFMCKSFDLFHDTGLSEAAVEFPAYHRIREALETQPQATVEALKEKILQRSGRLNDGTPDEVEAALAEIREAIGRTLGILIPVDQLFTGQMVRLPLDRPDEAPSAVPLASEDALGDMPAEDLATAFLVLTDLMSLREWEEYVLPLQRQYRSITELPPEALRDFLGRVSGRMGDRRITDFAERYRSGRMVAERKVDREIWNLLPLAERQAILERDNRTMDMAQAARHLIKIFFSFQYDMLFDAGFQVDLLRSPRYQRLVNQIISGGEAEQPMAELIQTVTRMMLELEGLPPEARPARLQRIRTLIATALGLPDDLTYPAAKEGRA
;
A
#
# COMPACT_ATOMS: atom_id res chain seq x y z
N MET A 1 -20.48 -0.42 -34.63
CA MET A 1 -19.26 -0.89 -35.32
C MET A 1 -19.63 -2.13 -36.12
N ASP A 2 -19.13 -2.29 -37.34
CA ASP A 2 -19.23 -3.57 -38.07
C ASP A 2 -18.43 -4.63 -37.28
N PRO A 3 -19.00 -5.80 -36.93
CA PRO A 3 -18.29 -6.87 -36.22
C PRO A 3 -16.95 -7.23 -36.86
N LEU A 4 -16.86 -7.25 -38.19
CA LEU A 4 -15.61 -7.54 -38.89
C LEU A 4 -14.55 -6.45 -38.64
N SER A 5 -14.95 -5.19 -38.62
CA SER A 5 -14.08 -4.06 -38.30
C SER A 5 -13.60 -4.07 -36.84
N ARG A 6 -14.44 -4.50 -35.89
CA ARG A 6 -14.06 -4.70 -34.47
C ARG A 6 -12.99 -5.77 -34.35
N ILE A 7 -13.23 -6.95 -34.91
CA ILE A 7 -12.31 -8.10 -34.83
C ILE A 7 -10.97 -7.76 -35.46
N GLU A 8 -10.94 -7.15 -36.64
CA GLU A 8 -9.70 -6.76 -37.31
C GLU A 8 -8.92 -5.72 -36.50
N SER A 9 -9.62 -4.75 -35.91
CA SER A 9 -8.99 -3.72 -35.06
C SER A 9 -8.40 -4.35 -33.80
N GLN A 10 -9.15 -5.23 -33.12
CA GLN A 10 -8.68 -5.90 -31.92
C GLN A 10 -7.52 -6.87 -32.20
N ARG A 11 -7.58 -7.59 -33.32
CA ARG A 11 -6.48 -8.47 -33.76
C ARG A 11 -5.21 -7.68 -33.99
N ARG A 12 -5.30 -6.53 -34.66
CA ARG A 12 -4.18 -5.63 -34.89
C ARG A 12 -3.61 -5.11 -33.57
N PHE A 13 -4.48 -4.63 -32.67
CA PHE A 13 -4.08 -4.15 -31.35
C PHE A 13 -3.30 -5.21 -30.55
N ILE A 14 -3.81 -6.44 -30.46
CA ILE A 14 -3.15 -7.56 -29.75
C ILE A 14 -1.76 -7.82 -30.35
N GLN A 15 -1.67 -7.87 -31.69
CA GLN A 15 -0.41 -8.15 -32.39
C GLN A 15 0.61 -7.01 -32.25
N GLU A 16 0.17 -5.76 -32.39
CA GLU A 16 1.02 -4.57 -32.22
C GLU A 16 1.54 -4.47 -30.79
N ARG A 17 0.66 -4.61 -29.78
CA ARG A 17 1.04 -4.64 -28.36
C ARG A 17 2.09 -5.71 -28.08
N ALA A 18 1.90 -6.92 -28.61
CA ALA A 18 2.87 -8.01 -28.45
C ALA A 18 4.22 -7.68 -29.13
N GLN A 19 4.21 -7.16 -30.35
CA GLN A 19 5.42 -6.76 -31.08
C GLN A 19 6.19 -5.66 -30.36
N GLU A 20 5.50 -4.62 -29.88
CA GLU A 20 6.10 -3.51 -29.13
C GLU A 20 6.73 -4.00 -27.83
N LEU A 21 6.02 -4.82 -27.06
CA LEU A 21 6.55 -5.39 -25.82
C LEU A 21 7.79 -6.25 -26.12
N LEU A 22 7.71 -7.18 -27.08
CA LEU A 22 8.82 -8.06 -27.48
C LEU A 22 10.05 -7.28 -27.93
N ALA A 23 9.86 -6.19 -28.69
CA ALA A 23 10.96 -5.36 -29.19
C ALA A 23 11.73 -4.65 -28.05
N ARG A 24 11.05 -4.32 -26.94
CA ARG A 24 11.63 -3.57 -25.83
C ARG A 24 11.92 -4.38 -24.57
N VAL A 25 11.62 -5.69 -24.50
CA VAL A 25 11.88 -6.53 -23.29
C VAL A 25 13.30 -6.37 -22.75
N ALA A 26 14.31 -6.27 -23.63
CA ALA A 26 15.70 -6.11 -23.22
C ALA A 26 15.98 -4.76 -22.54
N GLN A 27 15.16 -3.75 -22.82
CA GLN A 27 15.28 -2.36 -22.34
C GLN A 27 14.32 -2.06 -21.19
N MET A 28 13.30 -2.88 -20.99
CA MET A 28 12.36 -2.75 -19.86
C MET A 28 13.11 -2.80 -18.54
N ASP A 29 12.72 -1.90 -17.64
CA ASP A 29 13.14 -1.97 -16.25
C ASP A 29 12.44 -3.12 -15.52
N GLU A 30 12.87 -3.35 -14.28
CA GLU A 30 12.38 -4.43 -13.45
C GLU A 30 10.87 -4.34 -13.17
N GLU A 31 10.33 -3.11 -13.09
CA GLU A 31 8.94 -2.84 -12.77
C GLU A 31 8.05 -3.10 -13.99
N GLU A 32 8.45 -2.60 -15.16
CA GLU A 32 7.77 -2.84 -16.44
C GLU A 32 7.70 -4.33 -16.77
N LEU A 33 8.78 -5.08 -16.52
CA LEU A 33 8.81 -6.53 -16.75
C LEU A 33 7.74 -7.26 -15.93
N ARG A 34 7.62 -6.94 -14.64
CA ARG A 34 6.66 -7.59 -13.75
C ARG A 34 5.24 -7.12 -13.99
N TRP A 35 5.07 -5.82 -14.22
CA TRP A 35 3.79 -5.26 -14.60
C TRP A 35 3.21 -5.97 -15.82
N THR A 36 4.04 -6.20 -16.85
CA THR A 36 3.64 -6.94 -18.06
C THR A 36 3.15 -8.35 -17.71
N VAL A 37 3.85 -9.07 -16.83
CA VAL A 37 3.40 -10.41 -16.38
C VAL A 37 2.05 -10.32 -15.68
N ARG A 38 1.87 -9.36 -14.77
CA ARG A 38 0.64 -9.21 -13.99
C ARG A 38 -0.56 -8.89 -14.86
N VAL A 39 -0.44 -7.95 -15.79
CA VAL A 39 -1.55 -7.55 -16.68
C VAL A 39 -2.02 -8.76 -17.49
N PHE A 40 -1.11 -9.50 -18.11
CA PHE A 40 -1.47 -10.66 -18.93
C PHE A 40 -1.97 -11.83 -18.08
N ALA A 41 -1.35 -12.10 -16.93
CA ALA A 41 -1.85 -13.10 -15.98
C ALA A 41 -3.23 -12.75 -15.43
N ASP A 42 -3.59 -11.46 -15.37
CA ASP A 42 -4.90 -10.99 -14.92
C ASP A 42 -6.03 -11.37 -15.88
N CYS A 43 -5.71 -11.42 -17.17
CA CYS A 43 -6.59 -11.86 -18.24
C CYS A 43 -6.74 -13.38 -18.34
N LEU A 44 -5.85 -14.17 -17.73
CA LEU A 44 -5.90 -15.63 -17.80
C LEU A 44 -6.86 -16.25 -16.77
N SER A 45 -7.57 -17.30 -17.21
CA SER A 45 -8.31 -18.19 -16.29
C SER A 45 -7.36 -18.85 -15.29
N PRO A 46 -7.84 -19.34 -14.12
CA PRO A 46 -6.97 -19.96 -13.12
C PRO A 46 -6.10 -21.11 -13.68
N ASP A 47 -6.68 -21.95 -14.54
CA ASP A 47 -5.97 -23.08 -15.16
C ASP A 47 -4.88 -22.62 -16.15
N GLU A 48 -5.19 -21.61 -16.98
CA GLU A 48 -4.22 -21.01 -17.90
C GLU A 48 -3.11 -20.30 -17.13
N ARG A 49 -3.45 -19.57 -16.06
CA ARG A 49 -2.48 -18.89 -15.20
C ARG A 49 -1.52 -19.89 -14.59
N ALA A 50 -2.02 -21.00 -14.02
CA ALA A 50 -1.18 -22.06 -13.45
C ALA A 50 -0.27 -22.71 -14.51
N LYS A 51 -0.80 -22.96 -15.71
CA LYS A 51 -0.05 -23.59 -16.81
C LYS A 51 1.05 -22.69 -17.36
N HIS A 52 0.76 -21.40 -17.59
CA HIS A 52 1.64 -20.48 -18.31
C HIS A 52 2.60 -19.70 -17.41
N LEU A 53 2.24 -19.46 -16.14
CA LEU A 53 3.18 -18.90 -15.17
C LEU A 53 4.13 -19.97 -14.63
N GLY A 54 3.70 -21.22 -14.48
CA GLY A 54 4.54 -22.32 -14.01
C GLY A 54 5.25 -22.00 -12.69
N ALA A 55 6.59 -21.90 -12.73
CA ALA A 55 7.41 -21.59 -11.55
C ALA A 55 7.70 -20.09 -11.35
N TYR A 56 7.06 -19.21 -12.14
CA TYR A 56 7.22 -17.76 -12.06
C TYR A 56 7.12 -17.28 -10.60
N SER A 57 8.02 -16.38 -10.24
CA SER A 57 7.96 -15.67 -8.98
C SER A 57 8.22 -14.20 -9.24
N GLU A 58 7.41 -13.37 -8.59
CA GLU A 58 7.57 -11.92 -8.51
C GLU A 58 8.96 -11.51 -7.98
N HIS A 59 9.69 -12.40 -7.29
CA HIS A 59 11.05 -12.16 -6.76
C HIS A 59 12.17 -12.66 -7.67
N TRP A 60 11.87 -13.08 -8.90
CA TRP A 60 12.93 -13.43 -9.85
C TRP A 60 13.79 -12.21 -10.19
N GLU A 61 15.10 -12.45 -10.28
CA GLU A 61 16.08 -11.49 -10.79
C GLU A 61 15.72 -11.04 -12.23
N VAL A 62 16.06 -9.80 -12.56
CA VAL A 62 15.74 -9.16 -13.86
C VAL A 62 16.17 -10.02 -15.06
N ASP A 63 17.36 -10.60 -15.03
CA ASP A 63 17.86 -11.45 -16.13
C ASP A 63 17.05 -12.74 -16.33
N ARG A 64 16.41 -13.23 -15.26
CA ARG A 64 15.50 -14.37 -15.36
C ARG A 64 14.15 -13.94 -15.91
N LEU A 65 13.62 -12.80 -15.47
CA LEU A 65 12.40 -12.19 -16.01
C LEU A 65 12.54 -11.91 -17.51
N ARG A 66 13.65 -11.30 -17.95
CA ARG A 66 13.92 -11.01 -19.38
C ARG A 66 14.00 -12.25 -20.25
N ARG A 67 14.42 -13.39 -19.71
CA ARG A 67 14.44 -14.68 -20.43
C ARG A 67 13.07 -15.35 -20.48
N PHE A 68 12.26 -15.16 -19.45
CA PHE A 68 10.92 -15.72 -19.34
C PHE A 68 9.89 -14.95 -20.19
N LEU A 69 9.95 -13.61 -20.13
CA LEU A 69 8.90 -12.73 -20.64
C LEU A 69 8.61 -12.91 -22.15
N PRO A 70 9.60 -13.09 -23.05
CA PRO A 70 9.31 -13.25 -24.48
C PRO A 70 8.44 -14.46 -24.79
N THR A 71 8.70 -15.60 -24.13
CA THR A 71 7.88 -16.81 -24.29
C THR A 71 6.49 -16.58 -23.71
N PHE A 72 6.40 -15.98 -22.52
CA PHE A 72 5.11 -15.69 -21.88
C PHE A 72 4.23 -14.73 -22.70
N ILE A 73 4.80 -13.66 -23.28
CA ILE A 73 4.08 -12.72 -24.16
C ILE A 73 3.52 -13.47 -25.38
N GLN A 74 4.33 -14.33 -26.02
CA GLN A 74 3.90 -15.08 -27.20
C GLN A 74 2.76 -16.05 -26.86
N GLU A 75 2.90 -16.83 -25.79
CA GLU A 75 1.87 -17.76 -25.34
C GLU A 75 0.56 -17.04 -24.97
N TYR A 76 0.65 -15.91 -24.28
CA TYR A 76 -0.51 -15.07 -23.98
C TYR A 76 -1.18 -14.53 -25.25
N THR A 77 -0.37 -14.05 -26.19
CA THR A 77 -0.85 -13.51 -27.48
C THR A 77 -1.66 -14.56 -28.25
N ASP A 78 -1.18 -15.81 -28.29
CA ASP A 78 -1.90 -16.92 -28.92
C ASP A 78 -3.25 -17.20 -28.24
N ILE A 79 -3.30 -17.12 -26.90
CA ILE A 79 -4.55 -17.28 -26.13
C ILE A 79 -5.52 -16.14 -26.46
N ALA A 80 -5.06 -14.88 -26.43
CA ALA A 80 -5.87 -13.71 -26.72
C ALA A 80 -6.43 -13.73 -28.15
N LEU A 81 -5.61 -14.13 -29.14
CA LEU A 81 -6.06 -14.29 -30.52
C LEU A 81 -7.06 -15.44 -30.69
N LYS A 82 -6.91 -16.52 -29.92
CA LYS A 82 -7.87 -17.64 -29.91
C LYS A 82 -9.20 -17.23 -29.29
N ASP A 83 -9.18 -16.49 -28.18
CA ASP A 83 -10.38 -15.92 -27.57
C ASP A 83 -11.09 -14.97 -28.56
N LEU A 84 -10.34 -14.07 -29.20
CA LEU A 84 -10.87 -13.19 -30.26
C LEU A 84 -11.53 -13.98 -31.40
N THR A 85 -10.90 -15.05 -31.86
CA THR A 85 -11.44 -15.93 -32.91
C THR A 85 -12.76 -16.58 -32.45
N ALA A 86 -12.86 -16.98 -31.18
CA ALA A 86 -14.08 -17.55 -30.62
C ALA A 86 -15.22 -16.52 -30.50
N LYS A 87 -14.91 -15.22 -30.51
CA LYS A 87 -15.87 -14.10 -30.40
C LYS A 87 -16.22 -13.42 -31.73
N GLU A 88 -15.69 -13.90 -32.87
CA GLU A 88 -15.90 -13.26 -34.18
C GLU A 88 -17.36 -13.11 -34.60
N GLY A 89 -18.23 -14.04 -34.17
CA GLY A 89 -19.67 -13.97 -34.44
C GLY A 89 -20.45 -13.00 -33.56
N GLY A 90 -19.82 -12.44 -32.51
CA GLY A 90 -20.46 -11.57 -31.53
C GLY A 90 -20.41 -10.09 -31.93
N GLN A 91 -21.49 -9.35 -31.66
CA GLN A 91 -21.56 -7.92 -31.96
C GLN A 91 -20.73 -7.04 -31.00
N GLY A 92 -20.21 -7.62 -29.90
CA GLY A 92 -19.44 -6.89 -28.89
C GLY A 92 -20.30 -5.96 -28.03
N THR A 93 -21.60 -6.21 -28.00
CA THR A 93 -22.58 -5.39 -27.26
C THR A 93 -23.05 -6.04 -25.96
N ARG A 94 -22.58 -7.26 -25.66
CA ARG A 94 -22.89 -8.03 -24.45
C ARG A 94 -21.60 -8.56 -23.86
N LEU A 95 -21.55 -8.76 -22.54
CA LEU A 95 -20.36 -9.24 -21.84
C LEU A 95 -19.88 -10.59 -22.38
N ALA A 96 -20.81 -11.49 -22.72
CA ALA A 96 -20.45 -12.79 -23.29
C ALA A 96 -19.78 -12.70 -24.68
N ASP A 97 -19.95 -11.59 -25.40
CA ASP A 97 -19.40 -11.36 -26.74
C ASP A 97 -18.02 -10.66 -26.69
N LEU A 98 -17.55 -10.24 -25.50
CA LEU A 98 -16.28 -9.55 -25.29
C LEU A 98 -15.13 -10.53 -25.02
N THR A 99 -13.94 -10.15 -25.48
CA THR A 99 -12.68 -10.80 -25.15
C THR A 99 -12.13 -10.31 -23.81
N GLU A 100 -11.13 -11.01 -23.26
CA GLU A 100 -10.44 -10.56 -22.05
C GLU A 100 -9.76 -9.19 -22.22
N GLU A 101 -9.15 -8.91 -23.37
CA GLU A 101 -8.50 -7.62 -23.66
C GLU A 101 -9.51 -6.47 -23.75
N GLU A 102 -10.68 -6.73 -24.31
CA GLU A 102 -11.75 -5.72 -24.36
C GLU A 102 -12.32 -5.48 -22.96
N LEU A 103 -12.57 -6.54 -22.19
CA LEU A 103 -12.95 -6.41 -20.78
C LEU A 103 -11.87 -5.69 -19.97
N GLN A 104 -10.59 -5.88 -20.27
CA GLN A 104 -9.50 -5.17 -19.62
C GLN A 104 -9.52 -3.66 -19.93
N SER A 105 -9.82 -3.30 -21.18
CA SER A 105 -9.77 -1.92 -21.67
C SER A 105 -11.01 -1.09 -21.32
N MET A 106 -12.04 -1.72 -20.75
CA MET A 106 -13.30 -1.05 -20.39
C MET A 106 -13.28 -0.49 -18.97
N SER A 107 -14.02 0.60 -18.78
CA SER A 107 -14.31 1.17 -17.47
C SER A 107 -15.23 0.24 -16.65
N LEU A 108 -15.21 0.38 -15.33
CA LEU A 108 -16.14 -0.37 -14.47
C LEU A 108 -17.59 0.06 -14.68
N ALA A 109 -17.82 1.34 -15.01
CA ALA A 109 -19.13 1.87 -15.35
C ALA A 109 -19.76 1.12 -16.53
N GLU A 110 -19.05 1.00 -17.65
CA GLU A 110 -19.55 0.29 -18.83
C GLU A 110 -19.78 -1.20 -18.54
N LYS A 111 -18.89 -1.84 -17.77
CA LYS A 111 -19.08 -3.24 -17.37
C LYS A 111 -20.30 -3.43 -16.50
N CYS A 112 -20.53 -2.56 -15.52
CA CYS A 112 -21.72 -2.60 -14.66
C CYS A 112 -23.00 -2.37 -15.46
N TYR A 113 -22.97 -1.43 -16.42
CA TYR A 113 -24.08 -1.20 -17.34
C TYR A 113 -24.42 -2.46 -18.14
N LEU A 114 -23.42 -3.08 -18.76
CA LEU A 114 -23.62 -4.31 -19.52
C LEU A 114 -24.01 -5.50 -18.64
N LEU A 115 -23.52 -5.56 -17.40
CA LEU A 115 -23.86 -6.63 -16.45
C LEU A 115 -25.32 -6.53 -16.02
N ALA A 116 -25.86 -5.32 -15.89
CA ALA A 116 -27.28 -5.11 -15.65
C ALA A 116 -28.14 -5.59 -16.83
N ALA A 117 -27.67 -5.41 -18.06
CA ALA A 117 -28.36 -5.86 -19.27
C ALA A 117 -28.20 -7.37 -19.53
N ASP A 118 -27.08 -7.96 -19.13
CA ASP A 118 -26.74 -9.38 -19.30
C ASP A 118 -26.12 -9.97 -18.01
N PRO A 119 -26.94 -10.27 -16.98
CA PRO A 119 -26.45 -10.75 -15.67
C PRO A 119 -25.69 -12.08 -15.70
N GLY A 120 -25.82 -12.85 -16.78
CA GLY A 120 -25.15 -14.13 -16.98
C GLY A 120 -23.95 -14.05 -17.94
N GLY A 121 -23.60 -12.86 -18.42
CA GLY A 121 -22.62 -12.69 -19.49
C GLY A 121 -21.16 -12.87 -19.06
N LEU A 122 -20.86 -12.80 -17.76
CA LEU A 122 -19.51 -13.06 -17.23
C LEU A 122 -19.36 -14.51 -16.77
N ARG A 123 -18.22 -15.10 -17.11
CA ARG A 123 -17.78 -16.36 -16.51
C ARG A 123 -17.45 -16.18 -15.01
N PRO A 124 -17.48 -17.26 -14.22
CA PRO A 124 -17.17 -17.21 -12.79
C PRO A 124 -15.82 -16.56 -12.43
N ASP A 125 -14.78 -16.79 -13.23
CA ASP A 125 -13.44 -16.21 -13.05
C ASP A 125 -13.43 -14.71 -13.35
N GLN A 126 -14.07 -14.30 -14.46
CA GLN A 126 -14.21 -12.90 -14.85
C GLN A 126 -15.00 -12.11 -13.79
N LEU A 127 -16.10 -12.67 -13.28
CA LEU A 127 -16.91 -12.02 -12.25
C LEU A 127 -16.11 -11.74 -10.97
N ARG A 128 -15.26 -12.69 -10.54
CA ARG A 128 -14.37 -12.48 -9.38
C ARG A 128 -13.34 -11.39 -9.64
N ARG A 129 -12.78 -11.33 -10.86
CA ARG A 129 -11.86 -10.28 -11.28
C ARG A 129 -12.52 -8.90 -11.23
N GLU A 130 -13.70 -8.75 -11.81
CA GLU A 130 -14.41 -7.46 -11.80
C GLU A 130 -14.91 -7.07 -10.41
N LEU A 131 -15.29 -8.04 -9.56
CA LEU A 131 -15.59 -7.79 -8.14
C LEU A 131 -14.35 -7.27 -7.39
N ALA A 132 -13.17 -7.83 -7.64
CA ALA A 132 -11.93 -7.33 -7.06
C ALA A 132 -11.65 -5.87 -7.51
N ARG A 133 -11.91 -5.52 -8.77
CA ARG A 133 -11.76 -4.13 -9.24
C ARG A 133 -12.79 -3.17 -8.65
N LEU A 134 -14.04 -3.61 -8.52
CA LEU A 134 -15.08 -2.84 -7.83
C LEU A 134 -14.71 -2.59 -6.36
N PHE A 135 -14.04 -3.55 -5.72
CA PHE A 135 -13.45 -3.36 -4.41
C PHE A 135 -12.36 -2.27 -4.40
N MET A 136 -11.51 -2.24 -5.43
CA MET A 136 -10.44 -1.23 -5.60
C MET A 136 -10.96 0.18 -5.97
N CYS A 137 -12.14 0.27 -6.56
CA CYS A 137 -12.68 1.50 -7.15
C CYS A 137 -13.24 2.45 -6.09
N LYS A 138 -12.50 3.47 -5.64
CA LYS A 138 -12.91 4.32 -4.48
C LYS A 138 -13.85 5.48 -4.81
N SER A 139 -13.81 6.03 -6.02
CA SER A 139 -14.51 7.27 -6.38
C SER A 139 -15.29 7.12 -7.69
N PHE A 140 -16.16 8.09 -7.94
CA PHE A 140 -16.87 8.22 -9.21
C PHE A 140 -15.91 8.31 -10.40
N ASP A 141 -14.86 9.14 -10.31
CA ASP A 141 -13.93 9.34 -11.42
C ASP A 141 -13.22 8.04 -11.82
N LEU A 142 -12.74 7.26 -10.84
CA LEU A 142 -12.10 5.97 -11.12
C LEU A 142 -13.07 4.92 -11.68
N PHE A 143 -14.36 5.02 -11.35
CA PHE A 143 -15.37 4.11 -11.87
C PHE A 143 -15.56 4.26 -13.39
N HIS A 144 -15.36 5.48 -13.89
CA HIS A 144 -15.42 5.82 -15.31
C HIS A 144 -14.06 5.79 -16.01
N ASP A 145 -12.96 5.61 -15.27
CA ASP A 145 -11.61 5.53 -15.81
C ASP A 145 -11.36 4.15 -16.45
N THR A 146 -10.96 4.14 -17.73
CA THR A 146 -10.59 2.92 -18.46
C THR A 146 -9.24 2.37 -18.01
N GLY A 147 -8.36 3.19 -17.44
CA GLY A 147 -7.04 2.83 -16.94
C GLY A 147 -7.06 2.08 -15.61
N LEU A 148 -8.14 2.14 -14.84
CA LEU A 148 -8.23 1.47 -13.52
C LEU A 148 -8.00 -0.04 -13.64
N SER A 149 -8.54 -0.68 -14.68
CA SER A 149 -8.48 -2.14 -14.83
C SER A 149 -7.04 -2.67 -14.91
N GLU A 150 -6.15 -1.98 -15.65
CA GLU A 150 -4.73 -2.31 -15.71
C GLU A 150 -3.97 -1.78 -14.49
N ALA A 151 -4.25 -0.55 -14.03
CA ALA A 151 -3.57 0.01 -12.87
C ALA A 151 -3.80 -0.81 -11.59
N ALA A 152 -4.98 -1.43 -11.45
CA ALA A 152 -5.33 -2.22 -10.27
C ALA A 152 -4.33 -3.36 -10.00
N VAL A 153 -3.73 -3.95 -11.05
CA VAL A 153 -2.82 -5.10 -10.92
C VAL A 153 -1.46 -4.72 -10.33
N GLU A 154 -1.14 -3.43 -10.24
CA GLU A 154 0.06 -2.95 -9.55
C GLU A 154 -0.06 -3.13 -8.04
N PHE A 155 -1.29 -3.19 -7.51
CA PHE A 155 -1.55 -3.14 -6.08
C PHE A 155 -1.69 -4.55 -5.48
N PRO A 156 -0.92 -4.90 -4.45
CA PRO A 156 -1.03 -6.17 -3.73
C PRO A 156 -2.42 -6.39 -3.13
N ALA A 157 -3.09 -5.30 -2.70
CA ALA A 157 -4.45 -5.36 -2.21
C ALA A 157 -5.40 -5.99 -3.24
N TYR A 158 -5.28 -5.63 -4.52
CA TYR A 158 -6.08 -6.20 -5.59
C TYR A 158 -5.90 -7.72 -5.69
N HIS A 159 -4.66 -8.20 -5.71
CA HIS A 159 -4.36 -9.63 -5.82
C HIS A 159 -4.86 -10.42 -4.61
N ARG A 160 -4.70 -9.90 -3.39
CA ARG A 160 -5.25 -10.53 -2.17
C ARG A 160 -6.78 -10.66 -2.22
N ILE A 161 -7.46 -9.63 -2.70
CA ILE A 161 -8.91 -9.63 -2.84
C ILE A 161 -9.35 -10.63 -3.91
N ARG A 162 -8.64 -10.66 -5.04
CA ARG A 162 -8.90 -11.60 -6.12
C ARG A 162 -8.73 -13.04 -5.65
N GLU A 163 -7.62 -13.37 -5.00
CA GLU A 163 -7.36 -14.69 -4.40
C GLU A 163 -8.43 -15.04 -3.37
N ALA A 164 -8.79 -14.12 -2.48
CA ALA A 164 -9.84 -14.34 -1.50
C ALA A 164 -11.19 -14.65 -2.17
N LEU A 165 -11.55 -13.94 -3.25
CA LEU A 165 -12.76 -14.19 -4.04
C LEU A 165 -12.70 -15.52 -4.81
N GLU A 166 -11.52 -15.93 -5.27
CA GLU A 166 -11.30 -17.26 -5.88
C GLU A 166 -11.57 -18.41 -4.89
N THR A 167 -11.32 -18.20 -3.58
CA THR A 167 -11.67 -19.20 -2.55
C THR A 167 -13.15 -19.20 -2.14
N GLN A 168 -13.94 -18.19 -2.53
CA GLN A 168 -15.35 -18.13 -2.16
C GLN A 168 -16.22 -19.09 -2.99
N PRO A 169 -17.24 -19.72 -2.36
CA PRO A 169 -18.23 -20.51 -3.08
C PRO A 169 -18.94 -19.70 -4.17
N GLN A 170 -19.26 -20.34 -5.31
CA GLN A 170 -19.93 -19.63 -6.42
C GLN A 170 -21.22 -18.94 -5.99
N ALA A 171 -22.03 -19.58 -5.15
CA ALA A 171 -23.27 -18.98 -4.64
C ALA A 171 -23.03 -17.64 -3.89
N THR A 172 -21.91 -17.51 -3.18
CA THR A 172 -21.52 -16.29 -2.49
C THR A 172 -21.14 -15.18 -3.49
N VAL A 173 -20.38 -15.54 -4.52
CA VAL A 173 -19.99 -14.62 -5.60
C VAL A 173 -21.22 -14.14 -6.39
N GLU A 174 -22.16 -15.04 -6.66
CA GLU A 174 -23.45 -14.67 -7.29
C GLU A 174 -24.27 -13.74 -6.38
N ALA A 175 -24.30 -13.96 -5.07
CA ALA A 175 -24.99 -13.06 -4.14
C ALA A 175 -24.36 -11.65 -4.11
N LEU A 176 -23.04 -11.54 -4.28
CA LEU A 176 -22.37 -10.25 -4.45
C LEU A 176 -22.74 -9.58 -5.78
N LYS A 177 -22.82 -10.35 -6.87
CA LYS A 177 -23.31 -9.87 -8.17
C LYS A 177 -24.73 -9.30 -8.04
N GLU A 178 -25.64 -9.99 -7.37
CA GLU A 178 -27.00 -9.51 -7.15
C GLU A 178 -27.03 -8.16 -6.41
N LYS A 179 -26.10 -7.90 -5.49
CA LYS A 179 -25.99 -6.59 -4.84
C LYS A 179 -25.60 -5.48 -5.81
N ILE A 180 -24.75 -5.77 -6.80
CA ILE A 180 -24.42 -4.82 -7.87
C ILE A 180 -25.67 -4.55 -8.72
N LEU A 181 -26.37 -5.61 -9.13
CA LEU A 181 -27.58 -5.49 -9.96
C LEU A 181 -28.68 -4.67 -9.27
N GLN A 182 -28.89 -4.86 -7.97
CA GLN A 182 -29.82 -4.05 -7.16
C GLN A 182 -29.48 -2.56 -7.14
N ARG A 183 -28.22 -2.20 -7.39
CA ARG A 183 -27.72 -0.81 -7.40
C ARG A 183 -27.53 -0.27 -8.81
N SER A 184 -27.83 -1.06 -9.84
CA SER A 184 -27.57 -0.72 -11.25
C SER A 184 -28.20 0.61 -11.67
N GLY A 185 -29.43 0.92 -11.23
CA GLY A 185 -30.05 2.23 -11.51
C GLY A 185 -29.25 3.41 -10.95
N ARG A 186 -28.70 3.29 -9.73
CA ARG A 186 -27.84 4.33 -9.14
C ARG A 186 -26.47 4.39 -9.81
N LEU A 187 -25.91 3.25 -10.23
CA LEU A 187 -24.61 3.20 -10.90
C LEU A 187 -24.66 3.74 -12.33
N ASN A 188 -25.78 3.52 -13.04
CA ASN A 188 -25.91 3.86 -14.46
C ASN A 188 -26.44 5.28 -14.67
N ASP A 189 -27.44 5.69 -13.87
CA ASP A 189 -28.19 6.93 -14.10
C ASP A 189 -28.12 7.91 -12.90
N GLY A 190 -27.37 7.55 -11.85
CA GLY A 190 -27.25 8.36 -10.64
C GLY A 190 -26.30 9.55 -10.79
N THR A 191 -26.44 10.52 -9.89
CA THR A 191 -25.47 11.60 -9.70
C THR A 191 -24.14 11.07 -9.14
N PRO A 192 -23.03 11.81 -9.27
CA PRO A 192 -21.74 11.37 -8.73
C PRO A 192 -21.81 10.91 -7.27
N ASP A 193 -22.48 11.67 -6.39
CA ASP A 193 -22.66 11.30 -4.98
C ASP A 193 -23.45 10.00 -4.80
N GLU A 194 -24.49 9.78 -5.62
CA GLU A 194 -25.30 8.56 -5.57
C GLU A 194 -24.51 7.34 -6.03
N VAL A 195 -23.67 7.50 -7.06
CA VAL A 195 -22.74 6.47 -7.56
C VAL A 195 -21.69 6.17 -6.51
N GLU A 196 -21.05 7.18 -5.91
CA GLU A 196 -20.05 6.98 -4.85
C GLU A 196 -20.61 6.23 -3.66
N ALA A 197 -21.82 6.59 -3.22
CA ALA A 197 -22.51 5.88 -2.14
C ALA A 197 -22.86 4.43 -2.56
N ALA A 198 -23.28 4.18 -3.81
CA ALA A 198 -23.57 2.84 -4.30
C ALA A 198 -22.30 1.97 -4.36
N LEU A 199 -21.18 2.54 -4.82
CA LEU A 199 -19.89 1.88 -4.83
C LEU A 199 -19.42 1.59 -3.40
N ALA A 200 -19.59 2.51 -2.46
CA ALA A 200 -19.25 2.29 -1.05
C ALA A 200 -20.02 1.10 -0.47
N GLU A 201 -21.32 0.99 -0.73
CA GLU A 201 -22.13 -0.17 -0.31
C GLU A 201 -21.68 -1.49 -0.94
N ILE A 202 -21.29 -1.48 -2.23
CA ILE A 202 -20.78 -2.66 -2.92
C ILE A 202 -19.45 -3.09 -2.31
N ARG A 203 -18.52 -2.15 -2.12
CA ARG A 203 -17.22 -2.40 -1.48
C ARG A 203 -17.39 -2.96 -0.08
N GLU A 204 -18.29 -2.38 0.72
CA GLU A 204 -18.57 -2.85 2.07
C GLU A 204 -19.17 -4.28 2.05
N ALA A 205 -20.04 -4.60 1.10
CA ALA A 205 -20.59 -5.94 0.96
C ALA A 205 -19.53 -6.99 0.58
N ILE A 206 -18.62 -6.64 -0.35
CA ILE A 206 -17.48 -7.48 -0.71
C ILE A 206 -16.57 -7.65 0.51
N GLY A 207 -16.20 -6.56 1.18
CA GLY A 207 -15.36 -6.57 2.38
C GLY A 207 -15.93 -7.46 3.48
N ARG A 208 -17.22 -7.29 3.82
CA ARG A 208 -17.92 -8.15 4.80
C ARG A 208 -17.90 -9.62 4.42
N THR A 209 -18.06 -9.94 3.13
CA THR A 209 -18.04 -11.32 2.63
C THR A 209 -16.65 -11.95 2.76
N LEU A 210 -15.61 -11.16 2.54
CA LEU A 210 -14.22 -11.60 2.65
C LEU A 210 -13.66 -11.53 4.08
N GLY A 211 -14.46 -11.12 5.07
CA GLY A 211 -14.01 -10.92 6.45
C GLY A 211 -13.09 -9.70 6.63
N ILE A 212 -13.11 -8.76 5.68
CA ILE A 212 -12.30 -7.55 5.70
C ILE A 212 -13.10 -6.46 6.39
N LEU A 213 -12.72 -6.16 7.63
CA LEU A 213 -13.32 -5.13 8.50
C LEU A 213 -12.46 -3.86 8.50
N ILE A 214 -12.18 -3.33 7.31
CA ILE A 214 -11.47 -2.05 7.14
C ILE A 214 -12.48 -1.03 6.58
N PRO A 215 -12.62 0.15 7.19
CA PRO A 215 -13.38 1.26 6.62
C PRO A 215 -12.90 1.54 5.18
N VAL A 216 -13.83 1.73 4.25
CA VAL A 216 -13.56 1.82 2.82
C VAL A 216 -12.64 3.00 2.45
N ASP A 217 -12.66 4.06 3.25
CA ASP A 217 -11.75 5.21 3.19
C ASP A 217 -10.30 4.88 3.58
N GLN A 218 -10.06 3.70 4.17
CA GLN A 218 -8.77 3.23 4.67
C GLN A 218 -8.24 2.01 3.90
N LEU A 219 -9.02 1.51 2.92
CA LEU A 219 -8.70 0.34 2.09
C LEU A 219 -7.36 0.49 1.32
N PHE A 220 -6.88 1.72 1.14
CA PHE A 220 -5.67 2.04 0.35
C PHE A 220 -4.62 2.83 1.13
N THR A 221 -4.91 3.25 2.36
CA THR A 221 -3.94 3.94 3.21
C THR A 221 -2.83 2.94 3.57
N GLY A 222 -1.63 3.15 3.02
CA GLY A 222 -0.47 2.25 3.20
C GLY A 222 -0.46 0.99 2.36
N GLN A 223 -1.50 0.70 1.58
CA GLN A 223 -1.61 -0.53 0.77
C GLN A 223 -1.37 -0.31 -0.73
N MET A 224 -1.05 0.94 -1.14
CA MET A 224 -0.66 1.29 -2.50
C MET A 224 0.85 1.13 -2.77
N VAL A 225 1.47 0.11 -2.16
CA VAL A 225 2.84 -0.27 -2.52
C VAL A 225 2.77 -1.09 -3.80
N ARG A 226 3.52 -0.73 -4.85
CA ARG A 226 3.55 -1.54 -6.07
C ARG A 226 4.15 -2.91 -5.79
N LEU A 227 3.59 -3.97 -6.37
CA LEU A 227 4.22 -5.29 -6.35
C LEU A 227 5.60 -5.23 -7.05
N PRO A 228 6.57 -6.11 -6.70
CA PRO A 228 6.48 -7.13 -5.68
C PRO A 228 6.44 -6.47 -4.30
N LEU A 229 5.60 -6.99 -3.41
CA LEU A 229 5.84 -6.77 -1.98
C LEU A 229 7.27 -7.27 -1.78
N ASP A 230 8.17 -6.48 -1.20
CA ASP A 230 9.46 -6.99 -0.74
C ASP A 230 9.21 -8.36 -0.07
N ARG A 231 10.10 -9.33 -0.36
CA ARG A 231 10.04 -10.78 -0.03
C ARG A 231 9.14 -11.11 1.16
N PRO A 232 8.56 -12.32 1.29
CA PRO A 232 7.67 -12.67 2.41
C PRO A 232 8.18 -12.35 3.83
N ASP A 233 9.44 -11.96 4.03
CA ASP A 233 9.95 -11.40 5.27
C ASP A 233 10.88 -10.16 5.18
N GLU A 234 10.83 -9.36 4.11
CA GLU A 234 11.54 -8.07 4.07
C GLU A 234 10.51 -6.92 4.09
N ALA A 235 10.43 -6.20 5.21
CA ALA A 235 9.74 -4.91 5.25
C ALA A 235 10.35 -3.99 4.18
N PRO A 236 9.54 -3.13 3.51
CA PRO A 236 10.00 -2.26 2.42
C PRO A 236 11.36 -1.67 2.76
N SER A 237 12.37 -2.04 1.98
CA SER A 237 13.65 -1.36 2.05
C SER A 237 13.36 0.08 1.67
N ALA A 238 13.37 0.96 2.68
CA ALA A 238 13.48 2.39 2.47
C ALA A 238 14.56 2.59 1.41
N VAL A 239 14.20 3.24 0.31
CA VAL A 239 15.10 3.60 -0.77
C VAL A 239 16.37 4.15 -0.12
N PRO A 240 17.54 3.52 -0.30
CA PRO A 240 18.77 4.13 0.13
C PRO A 240 18.88 5.44 -0.66
N LEU A 241 18.72 6.58 0.01
CA LEU A 241 19.16 7.88 -0.48
C LEU A 241 20.69 7.84 -0.56
N ALA A 242 21.23 7.07 -1.50
CA ALA A 242 22.64 6.70 -1.56
C ALA A 242 23.25 6.89 -2.96
N SER A 243 22.65 7.72 -3.81
CA SER A 243 23.36 8.34 -4.93
C SER A 243 23.09 9.85 -4.92
N GLU A 244 24.17 10.64 -5.03
CA GLU A 244 24.08 12.09 -5.27
C GLU A 244 23.21 12.39 -6.50
N ASP A 245 23.21 11.47 -7.48
CA ASP A 245 22.37 11.52 -8.69
C ASP A 245 20.86 11.43 -8.38
N ALA A 246 20.41 10.64 -7.39
CA ALA A 246 18.99 10.50 -7.05
C ALA A 246 18.41 11.73 -6.34
N LEU A 247 19.26 12.58 -5.74
CA LEU A 247 18.86 13.84 -5.10
C LEU A 247 18.81 15.01 -6.10
N GLY A 248 19.53 14.91 -7.23
CA GLY A 248 19.66 15.97 -8.22
C GLY A 248 18.32 16.37 -8.85
N ASP A 249 17.50 15.38 -9.23
CA ASP A 249 16.23 15.59 -9.94
C ASP A 249 15.00 15.66 -9.00
N MET A 250 15.21 15.52 -7.69
CA MET A 250 14.11 15.49 -6.72
C MET A 250 13.43 16.87 -6.60
N PRO A 251 12.08 16.94 -6.66
CA PRO A 251 11.35 18.18 -6.49
C PRO A 251 11.44 18.69 -5.04
N ALA A 252 11.20 19.99 -4.85
CA ALA A 252 11.38 20.64 -3.54
C ALA A 252 10.51 20.05 -2.42
N GLU A 253 9.30 19.59 -2.75
CA GLU A 253 8.39 18.97 -1.78
C GLU A 253 8.94 17.61 -1.27
N ASP A 254 9.52 16.82 -2.16
CA ASP A 254 10.10 15.52 -1.82
C ASP A 254 11.39 15.70 -1.00
N LEU A 255 12.21 16.71 -1.32
CA LEU A 255 13.37 17.09 -0.51
C LEU A 255 12.98 17.52 0.91
N ALA A 256 11.91 18.32 1.04
CA ALA A 256 11.39 18.72 2.35
C ALA A 256 10.86 17.52 3.14
N THR A 257 10.21 16.57 2.46
CA THR A 257 9.70 15.34 3.07
C THR A 257 10.84 14.43 3.55
N ALA A 258 11.85 14.21 2.71
CA ALA A 258 13.05 13.46 3.07
C ALA A 258 13.78 14.09 4.26
N PHE A 259 13.83 15.43 4.32
CA PHE A 259 14.38 16.14 5.46
C PHE A 259 13.59 15.84 6.74
N LEU A 260 12.26 15.96 6.72
CA LEU A 260 11.41 15.65 7.89
C LEU A 260 11.65 14.22 8.38
N VAL A 261 11.66 13.25 7.47
CA VAL A 261 11.93 11.83 7.80
C VAL A 261 13.27 11.66 8.48
N LEU A 262 14.35 12.19 7.90
CA LEU A 262 15.68 12.03 8.49
C LEU A 262 15.75 12.69 9.87
N THR A 263 15.19 13.89 10.04
CA THR A 263 15.20 14.55 11.36
C THR A 263 14.39 13.79 12.42
N ASP A 264 13.33 13.10 12.02
CA ASP A 264 12.52 12.26 12.90
C ASP A 264 13.24 10.95 13.30
N LEU A 265 14.23 10.51 12.53
CA LEU A 265 15.08 9.34 12.84
C LEU A 265 16.31 9.66 13.71
N MET A 266 16.66 10.94 13.81
CA MET A 266 17.84 11.39 14.56
C MET A 266 17.62 11.36 16.07
N SER A 267 18.65 10.91 16.79
CA SER A 267 18.80 11.24 18.20
C SER A 267 18.94 12.76 18.39
N LEU A 268 18.69 13.26 19.60
CA LEU A 268 18.90 14.66 19.97
C LEU A 268 20.34 15.09 19.70
N ARG A 269 21.32 14.24 19.99
CA ARG A 269 22.73 14.50 19.70
C ARG A 269 23.00 14.67 18.20
N GLU A 270 22.46 13.77 17.37
CA GLU A 270 22.60 13.88 15.91
C GLU A 270 21.88 15.13 15.38
N TRP A 271 20.72 15.45 15.94
CA TRP A 271 19.98 16.66 15.58
C TRP A 271 20.78 17.93 15.94
N GLU A 272 21.36 18.00 17.13
CA GLU A 272 22.24 19.10 17.55
C GLU A 272 23.50 19.22 16.70
N GLU A 273 24.06 18.08 16.27
CA GLU A 273 25.26 18.06 15.43
C GLU A 273 24.96 18.52 13.99
N TYR A 274 23.84 18.08 13.40
CA TYR A 274 23.58 18.25 11.96
C TYR A 274 22.53 19.30 11.63
N VAL A 275 21.44 19.41 12.40
CA VAL A 275 20.31 20.29 12.09
C VAL A 275 20.47 21.67 12.73
N LEU A 276 20.98 21.75 13.96
CA LEU A 276 21.18 23.03 14.65
C LEU A 276 22.08 24.02 13.88
N PRO A 277 23.17 23.61 13.21
CA PRO A 277 23.94 24.52 12.35
C PRO A 277 23.11 25.13 11.22
N LEU A 278 22.19 24.38 10.61
CA LEU A 278 21.30 24.89 9.57
C LEU A 278 20.32 25.91 10.12
N GLN A 279 19.74 25.68 11.31
CA GLN A 279 18.86 26.65 11.97
C GLN A 279 19.58 27.95 12.37
N ARG A 280 20.89 27.92 12.58
CA ARG A 280 21.68 29.14 12.81
C ARG A 280 21.91 29.94 11.53
N GLN A 281 21.92 29.27 10.39
CA GLN A 281 22.16 29.85 9.07
C GLN A 281 20.87 30.34 8.40
N TYR A 282 19.74 29.67 8.65
CA TYR A 282 18.44 29.96 8.05
C TYR A 282 17.40 30.25 9.13
N ARG A 283 16.56 31.27 8.93
CA ARG A 283 15.56 31.72 9.93
C ARG A 283 14.50 30.67 10.24
N SER A 284 14.16 29.83 9.26
CA SER A 284 13.26 28.71 9.43
C SER A 284 13.73 27.52 8.59
N ILE A 285 13.49 26.32 9.10
CA ILE A 285 13.67 25.06 8.36
C ILE A 285 12.79 25.04 7.09
N THR A 286 11.61 25.68 7.13
CA THR A 286 10.70 25.78 5.98
C THR A 286 11.19 26.73 4.89
N GLU A 287 12.24 27.53 5.16
CA GLU A 287 12.84 28.49 4.22
C GLU A 287 14.16 27.96 3.63
N LEU A 288 14.53 26.70 3.90
CA LEU A 288 15.75 26.11 3.36
C LEU A 288 15.66 26.02 1.82
N PRO A 289 16.62 26.59 1.08
CA PRO A 289 16.63 26.45 -0.37
C PRO A 289 16.87 24.98 -0.76
N PRO A 290 16.30 24.50 -1.89
CA PRO A 290 16.45 23.11 -2.33
C PRO A 290 17.89 22.62 -2.42
N GLU A 291 18.83 23.50 -2.80
CA GLU A 291 20.27 23.18 -2.85
C GLU A 291 20.84 22.87 -1.46
N ALA A 292 20.50 23.67 -0.45
CA ALA A 292 20.94 23.41 0.92
C ALA A 292 20.32 22.13 1.50
N LEU A 293 19.08 21.81 1.11
CA LEU A 293 18.45 20.53 1.46
C LEU A 293 19.19 19.37 0.81
N ARG A 294 19.50 19.41 -0.49
CA ARG A 294 20.26 18.36 -1.18
C ARG A 294 21.62 18.11 -0.53
N ASP A 295 22.37 19.18 -0.26
CA ASP A 295 23.69 19.10 0.39
C ASP A 295 23.60 18.49 1.80
N PHE A 296 22.55 18.83 2.55
CA PHE A 296 22.31 18.26 3.87
C PHE A 296 21.92 16.77 3.77
N LEU A 297 20.96 16.44 2.92
CA LEU A 297 20.45 15.08 2.75
C LEU A 297 21.58 14.15 2.31
N GLY A 298 22.39 14.53 1.31
CA GLY A 298 23.52 13.72 0.84
C GLY A 298 24.59 13.49 1.90
N ARG A 299 24.80 14.46 2.81
CA ARG A 299 25.78 14.33 3.90
C ARG A 299 25.31 13.40 5.01
N VAL A 300 24.01 13.37 5.28
CA VAL A 300 23.46 12.72 6.48
C VAL A 300 22.79 11.39 6.18
N SER A 301 22.28 11.16 4.96
CA SER A 301 21.59 9.92 4.58
C SER A 301 22.41 8.66 4.87
N GLY A 302 23.69 8.66 4.47
CA GLY A 302 24.60 7.54 4.71
C GLY A 302 24.94 7.31 6.20
N ARG A 303 24.69 8.30 7.06
CA ARG A 303 24.94 8.20 8.52
C ARG A 303 23.76 7.64 9.29
N MET A 304 22.55 7.72 8.75
CA MET A 304 21.34 7.14 9.39
C MET A 304 21.33 5.61 9.34
N GLY A 305 22.22 4.98 8.57
CA GLY A 305 22.37 3.53 8.51
C GLY A 305 21.12 2.87 7.96
N ASP A 306 20.61 1.86 8.65
CA ASP A 306 19.42 1.11 8.25
C ASP A 306 18.17 1.44 9.09
N ARG A 307 18.17 2.60 9.77
CA ARG A 307 17.02 3.10 10.54
C ARG A 307 15.84 3.41 9.63
N ARG A 308 14.63 3.12 10.10
CA ARG A 308 13.37 3.30 9.36
C ARG A 308 12.34 4.02 10.22
N ILE A 309 11.45 4.76 9.55
CA ILE A 309 10.39 5.53 10.23
C ILE A 309 9.41 4.65 11.02
N THR A 310 9.34 3.36 10.67
CA THR A 310 8.52 2.32 11.29
C THR A 310 9.25 1.51 12.37
N ASP A 311 10.55 1.74 12.64
CA ASP A 311 11.32 0.98 13.64
C ASP A 311 10.72 1.07 15.04
N PHE A 312 9.98 2.15 15.33
CA PHE A 312 9.25 2.32 16.58
C PHE A 312 8.22 1.19 16.82
N ALA A 313 7.67 0.59 15.77
CA ALA A 313 6.71 -0.52 15.85
C ALA A 313 7.36 -1.86 15.45
N GLU A 314 8.20 -1.86 14.41
CA GLU A 314 8.91 -3.06 13.93
C GLU A 314 9.78 -3.70 15.01
N ARG A 315 10.24 -2.92 16.01
CA ARG A 315 11.00 -3.45 17.13
C ARG A 315 10.32 -4.59 17.90
N TYR A 316 8.98 -4.61 17.93
CA TYR A 316 8.23 -5.68 18.60
C TYR A 316 8.13 -6.94 17.74
N ARG A 317 8.06 -6.77 16.41
CA ARG A 317 7.77 -7.84 15.45
C ARG A 317 9.02 -8.51 14.90
N SER A 318 10.04 -7.73 14.57
CA SER A 318 11.16 -8.18 13.72
C SER A 318 12.54 -7.99 14.37
N GLY A 319 12.62 -7.51 15.61
CA GLY A 319 13.90 -7.30 16.30
C GLY A 319 14.67 -6.07 15.81
N ARG A 320 14.00 -5.18 15.06
CA ARG A 320 14.47 -3.80 14.86
C ARG A 320 14.62 -3.10 16.20
N MET A 321 15.40 -2.04 16.24
CA MET A 321 15.67 -1.27 17.45
C MET A 321 15.70 0.21 17.07
N VAL A 322 15.32 1.09 17.99
CA VAL A 322 15.32 2.54 17.71
C VAL A 322 16.70 3.13 17.99
N ALA A 323 17.39 2.63 19.02
CA ALA A 323 18.67 3.19 19.47
C ALA A 323 19.80 2.14 19.47
N GLU A 324 19.50 0.90 19.83
CA GLU A 324 20.43 -0.23 19.81
C GLU A 324 20.60 -0.81 18.40
N ARG A 325 21.56 -1.72 18.25
CA ARG A 325 21.67 -2.51 17.02
C ARG A 325 20.50 -3.48 16.90
N LYS A 326 19.95 -3.62 15.70
CA LYS A 326 18.94 -4.64 15.40
C LYS A 326 19.45 -6.03 15.78
N VAL A 327 18.53 -6.85 16.27
CA VAL A 327 18.72 -8.29 16.40
C VAL A 327 18.32 -8.91 15.06
N ASP A 328 19.07 -9.93 14.63
CA ASP A 328 18.68 -10.69 13.45
C ASP A 328 17.26 -11.25 13.61
N ARG A 329 16.47 -11.19 12.55
CA ARG A 329 15.04 -11.51 12.61
C ARG A 329 14.80 -12.99 12.94
N GLU A 330 15.61 -13.89 12.40
CA GLU A 330 15.49 -15.32 12.69
C GLU A 330 15.78 -15.58 14.18
N ILE A 331 16.81 -14.91 14.70
CA ILE A 331 17.14 -14.96 16.12
C ILE A 331 16.00 -14.39 16.95
N TRP A 332 15.48 -13.20 16.58
CA TRP A 332 14.36 -12.55 17.28
C TRP A 332 13.15 -13.47 17.43
N ASN A 333 12.77 -14.14 16.34
CA ASN A 333 11.63 -15.05 16.32
C ASN A 333 11.82 -16.30 17.18
N LEU A 334 13.07 -16.71 17.45
CA LEU A 334 13.39 -17.84 18.32
C LEU A 334 13.46 -17.46 19.80
N LEU A 335 13.64 -16.18 20.14
CA LEU A 335 13.77 -15.74 21.53
C LEU A 335 12.46 -15.90 22.31
N PRO A 336 12.52 -16.38 23.58
CA PRO A 336 11.41 -16.31 24.51
C PRO A 336 10.92 -14.87 24.74
N LEU A 337 9.65 -14.71 25.10
CA LEU A 337 9.03 -13.41 25.36
C LEU A 337 9.81 -12.58 26.39
N ALA A 338 10.28 -13.21 27.47
CA ALA A 338 11.06 -12.55 28.52
C ALA A 338 12.41 -12.00 28.01
N GLU A 339 13.06 -12.70 27.09
CA GLU A 339 14.33 -12.25 26.49
C GLU A 339 14.09 -11.11 25.49
N ARG A 340 13.02 -11.19 24.68
CA ARG A 340 12.61 -10.08 23.82
C ARG A 340 12.31 -8.82 24.63
N GLN A 341 11.57 -8.97 25.74
CA GLN A 341 11.28 -7.85 26.64
C GLN A 341 12.55 -7.24 27.22
N ALA A 342 13.49 -8.05 27.71
CA ALA A 342 14.75 -7.55 28.27
C ALA A 342 15.60 -6.78 27.24
N ILE A 343 15.59 -7.21 25.97
CA ILE A 343 16.27 -6.51 24.88
C ILE A 343 15.58 -5.15 24.60
N LEU A 344 14.25 -5.12 24.53
CA LEU A 344 13.50 -3.87 24.31
C LEU A 344 13.67 -2.89 25.48
N GLU A 345 13.74 -3.39 26.71
CA GLU A 345 14.02 -2.58 27.90
C GLU A 345 15.45 -2.03 27.91
N ARG A 346 16.41 -2.74 27.30
CA ARG A 346 17.75 -2.19 27.05
C ARG A 346 17.68 -1.08 26.01
N ASP A 347 17.02 -1.31 24.88
CA ASP A 347 16.85 -0.31 23.82
C ASP A 347 16.13 0.96 24.33
N ASN A 348 15.10 0.81 25.16
CA ASN A 348 14.41 1.94 25.81
C ASN A 348 15.33 2.80 26.68
N ARG A 349 16.31 2.20 27.38
CA ARG A 349 17.28 2.93 28.20
C ARG A 349 18.33 3.67 27.37
N THR A 350 18.53 3.24 26.12
CA THR A 350 19.47 3.87 25.17
C THR A 350 18.80 4.99 24.37
N MET A 351 17.47 4.99 24.25
CA MET A 351 16.73 6.09 23.62
C MET A 351 16.90 7.40 24.39
N ASP A 352 17.11 8.49 23.66
CA ASP A 352 16.95 9.83 24.25
C ASP A 352 15.47 10.23 24.36
N MET A 353 15.22 11.35 25.05
CA MET A 353 13.88 11.88 25.27
C MET A 353 13.10 12.15 23.97
N ALA A 354 13.78 12.57 22.90
CA ALA A 354 13.13 12.86 21.62
C ALA A 354 12.68 11.57 20.92
N GLN A 355 13.53 10.55 20.90
CA GLN A 355 13.21 9.22 20.37
C GLN A 355 12.07 8.57 21.17
N ALA A 356 12.16 8.65 22.50
CA ALA A 356 11.13 8.21 23.44
C ALA A 356 9.76 8.90 23.17
N ALA A 357 9.76 10.22 23.03
CA ALA A 357 8.56 11.00 22.73
C ALA A 357 7.94 10.58 21.40
N ARG A 358 8.74 10.54 20.32
CA ARG A 358 8.27 10.13 18.98
C ARG A 358 7.74 8.69 19.00
N HIS A 359 8.40 7.77 19.71
CA HIS A 359 7.93 6.38 19.85
C HIS A 359 6.50 6.31 20.41
N LEU A 360 6.24 6.98 21.53
CA LEU A 360 4.91 6.99 22.15
C LEU A 360 3.87 7.72 21.30
N ILE A 361 4.24 8.89 20.77
CA ILE A 361 3.31 9.71 20.01
C ILE A 361 2.91 9.03 18.69
N LYS A 362 3.85 8.36 18.00
CA LYS A 362 3.52 7.56 16.82
C LYS A 362 2.57 6.40 17.15
N ILE A 363 2.75 5.70 18.27
CA ILE A 363 1.79 4.68 18.73
C ILE A 363 0.42 5.31 19.02
N PHE A 364 0.39 6.46 19.68
CA PHE A 364 -0.85 7.19 19.98
C PHE A 364 -1.62 7.59 18.71
N PHE A 365 -0.93 8.12 17.70
CA PHE A 365 -1.56 8.50 16.43
C PHE A 365 -1.93 7.32 15.54
N SER A 366 -1.28 6.16 15.71
CA SER A 366 -1.60 4.94 14.95
C SER A 366 -2.90 4.32 15.46
N PHE A 367 -4.03 4.81 14.96
CA PHE A 367 -5.37 4.43 15.43
C PHE A 367 -5.79 3.01 15.05
N GLN A 368 -5.09 2.40 14.11
CA GLN A 368 -5.22 1.00 13.72
C GLN A 368 -3.88 0.30 13.80
N TYR A 369 -3.93 -1.03 13.95
CA TYR A 369 -2.75 -1.86 14.04
C TYR A 369 -1.87 -1.73 12.80
N ASP A 370 -2.45 -1.75 11.61
CA ASP A 370 -1.68 -1.67 10.37
C ASP A 370 -0.98 -0.31 10.18
N MET A 371 -1.55 0.77 10.75
CA MET A 371 -0.96 2.12 10.69
C MET A 371 0.38 2.21 11.43
N LEU A 372 0.64 1.32 12.39
CA LEU A 372 1.94 1.25 13.06
C LEU A 372 3.08 0.94 12.08
N PHE A 373 2.78 0.20 11.00
CA PHE A 373 3.74 -0.31 10.02
C PHE A 373 3.62 0.37 8.66
N ASP A 374 2.67 1.30 8.50
CA ASP A 374 2.48 2.08 7.28
C ASP A 374 3.46 3.26 7.24
N ALA A 375 4.54 3.11 6.46
CA ALA A 375 5.53 4.17 6.29
C ALA A 375 4.94 5.46 5.71
N GLY A 376 3.96 5.38 4.81
CA GLY A 376 3.31 6.55 4.21
C GLY A 376 2.54 7.35 5.24
N PHE A 377 1.71 6.68 6.05
CA PHE A 377 1.03 7.31 7.18
C PHE A 377 2.01 7.95 8.17
N GLN A 378 3.11 7.28 8.51
CA GLN A 378 4.10 7.83 9.44
C GLN A 378 4.83 9.04 8.86
N VAL A 379 5.05 9.09 7.54
CA VAL A 379 5.61 10.26 6.83
C VAL A 379 4.61 11.42 6.84
N ASP A 380 3.35 11.17 6.50
CA ASP A 380 2.29 12.18 6.52
C ASP A 380 2.08 12.76 7.92
N LEU A 381 2.20 11.91 8.95
CA LEU A 381 2.12 12.32 10.35
C LEU A 381 3.17 13.39 10.71
N LEU A 382 4.36 13.34 10.10
CA LEU A 382 5.40 14.35 10.34
C LEU A 382 4.98 15.76 9.90
N ARG A 383 4.07 15.85 8.93
CA ARG A 383 3.52 17.12 8.44
C ARG A 383 2.40 17.66 9.35
N SER A 384 1.85 16.84 10.26
CA SER A 384 0.77 17.30 11.16
C SER A 384 1.30 18.30 12.20
N PRO A 385 0.73 19.52 12.27
CA PRO A 385 1.07 20.49 13.31
C PRO A 385 0.76 19.97 14.71
N ARG A 386 -0.21 19.06 14.83
CA ARG A 386 -0.56 18.44 16.09
C ARG A 386 0.51 17.45 16.55
N TYR A 387 1.01 16.59 15.66
CA TYR A 387 2.13 15.68 15.97
C TYR A 387 3.35 16.48 16.47
N GLN A 388 3.76 17.48 15.69
CA GLN A 388 4.92 18.32 16.03
C GLN A 388 4.76 19.03 17.37
N ARG A 389 3.58 19.58 17.66
CA ARG A 389 3.29 20.23 18.96
C ARG A 389 3.41 19.25 20.12
N LEU A 390 2.86 18.04 20.01
CA LEU A 390 2.88 17.06 21.09
C LEU A 390 4.30 16.53 21.35
N VAL A 391 5.07 16.24 20.30
CA VAL A 391 6.47 15.83 20.43
C VAL A 391 7.28 16.94 21.11
N ASN A 392 7.14 18.20 20.67
CA ASN A 392 7.85 19.33 21.26
C ASN A 392 7.44 19.62 22.70
N GLN A 393 6.16 19.43 23.05
CA GLN A 393 5.66 19.57 24.42
C GLN A 393 6.32 18.56 25.36
N ILE A 394 6.49 17.32 24.92
CA ILE A 394 7.17 16.27 25.71
C ILE A 394 8.66 16.60 25.87
N ILE A 395 9.33 16.94 24.76
CA ILE A 395 10.78 17.25 24.78
C ILE A 395 11.08 18.46 25.66
N SER A 396 10.24 19.50 25.61
CA SER A 396 10.42 20.74 26.38
C SER A 396 9.99 20.61 27.84
N GLY A 397 9.30 19.52 28.20
CA GLY A 397 8.61 19.34 29.49
C GLY A 397 9.52 19.13 30.70
N GLY A 398 10.82 18.88 30.51
CA GLY A 398 11.92 19.02 31.48
C GLY A 398 11.92 18.21 32.79
N GLU A 399 10.77 18.00 33.44
CA GLU A 399 10.64 17.46 34.81
C GLU A 399 9.96 16.08 34.87
N ALA A 400 9.71 15.44 33.72
CA ALA A 400 8.91 14.21 33.61
C ALA A 400 9.69 12.96 33.13
N GLU A 401 11.03 12.93 33.28
CA GLU A 401 11.86 11.80 32.80
C GLU A 401 11.44 10.45 33.42
N GLN A 402 11.22 10.42 34.73
CA GLN A 402 10.88 9.18 35.44
C GLN A 402 9.46 8.67 35.11
N PRO A 403 8.40 9.51 35.11
CA PRO A 403 7.09 9.13 34.59
C PRO A 403 7.11 8.66 33.12
N MET A 404 7.96 9.26 32.29
CA MET A 404 8.09 8.88 30.88
C MET A 404 8.72 7.50 30.71
N ALA A 405 9.80 7.20 31.45
CA ALA A 405 10.45 5.90 31.42
C ALA A 405 9.48 4.77 31.84
N GLU A 406 8.69 4.99 32.89
CA GLU A 406 7.67 4.04 33.36
C GLU A 406 6.55 3.82 32.32
N LEU A 407 6.10 4.90 31.67
CA LEU A 407 5.13 4.83 30.60
C LEU A 407 5.67 4.02 29.41
N ILE A 408 6.90 4.30 28.98
CA ILE A 408 7.55 3.59 27.87
C ILE A 408 7.71 2.11 28.20
N GLN A 409 8.15 1.77 29.41
CA GLN A 409 8.27 0.38 29.81
C GLN A 409 6.92 -0.33 29.78
N THR A 410 5.87 0.32 30.27
CA THR A 410 4.51 -0.24 30.26
C THR A 410 4.00 -0.42 28.84
N VAL A 411 4.13 0.59 27.97
CA VAL A 411 3.74 0.52 26.56
C VAL A 411 4.54 -0.55 25.83
N THR A 412 5.84 -0.65 26.05
CA THR A 412 6.72 -1.67 25.47
C THR A 412 6.23 -3.07 25.77
N ARG A 413 5.94 -3.35 27.05
CA ARG A 413 5.37 -4.64 27.45
C ARG A 413 4.02 -4.88 26.78
N MET A 414 3.14 -3.88 26.76
CA MET A 414 1.82 -4.05 26.17
C MET A 414 1.84 -4.25 24.65
N MET A 415 2.76 -3.60 23.94
CA MET A 415 3.01 -3.74 22.50
C MET A 415 3.62 -5.09 22.18
N LEU A 416 4.57 -5.57 22.98
CA LEU A 416 5.13 -6.91 22.82
C LEU A 416 4.06 -7.99 23.04
N GLU A 417 3.21 -7.85 24.06
CA GLU A 417 2.05 -8.72 24.28
C GLU A 417 1.07 -8.65 23.11
N LEU A 418 0.88 -7.47 22.51
CA LEU A 418 -0.01 -7.27 21.36
C LEU A 418 0.42 -8.10 20.16
N GLU A 419 1.72 -8.18 19.86
CA GLU A 419 2.24 -8.99 18.74
C GLU A 419 1.93 -10.48 18.88
N GLY A 420 1.81 -10.98 20.12
CA GLY A 420 1.44 -12.36 20.42
C GLY A 420 -0.06 -12.66 20.31
N LEU A 421 -0.91 -11.64 20.13
CA LEU A 421 -2.35 -11.81 20.02
C LEU A 421 -2.79 -12.20 18.59
N PRO A 422 -3.90 -12.93 18.46
CA PRO A 422 -4.50 -13.18 17.16
C PRO A 422 -5.04 -11.87 16.55
N PRO A 423 -5.09 -11.73 15.21
CA PRO A 423 -5.37 -10.46 14.53
C PRO A 423 -6.63 -9.72 15.01
N GLU A 424 -7.68 -10.46 15.38
CA GLU A 424 -8.99 -9.95 15.78
C GLU A 424 -8.95 -9.27 17.16
N ALA A 425 -7.98 -9.65 18.01
CA ALA A 425 -7.80 -9.09 19.34
C ALA A 425 -6.84 -7.88 19.37
N ARG A 426 -6.04 -7.68 18.31
CA ARG A 426 -5.04 -6.61 18.24
C ARG A 426 -5.65 -5.20 18.26
N PRO A 427 -6.76 -4.89 17.54
CA PRO A 427 -7.35 -3.55 17.58
C PRO A 427 -7.77 -3.11 18.98
N ALA A 428 -8.47 -3.99 19.71
CA ALA A 428 -8.90 -3.71 21.07
C ALA A 428 -7.70 -3.53 22.03
N ARG A 429 -6.63 -4.31 21.82
CA ARG A 429 -5.40 -4.17 22.61
C ARG A 429 -4.69 -2.86 22.31
N LEU A 430 -4.53 -2.50 21.04
CA LEU A 430 -3.91 -1.24 20.63
C LEU A 430 -4.67 -0.04 21.19
N GLN A 431 -6.01 -0.08 21.14
CA GLN A 431 -6.84 0.98 21.69
C GLN A 431 -6.56 1.21 23.17
N ARG A 432 -6.38 0.16 23.98
CA ARG A 432 -6.01 0.29 25.40
C ARG A 432 -4.63 0.91 25.59
N ILE A 433 -3.66 0.58 24.73
CA ILE A 433 -2.32 1.18 24.74
C ILE A 433 -2.42 2.67 24.44
N ARG A 434 -3.20 3.04 23.43
CA ARG A 434 -3.43 4.44 23.06
C ARG A 434 -4.11 5.23 24.17
N THR A 435 -5.14 4.69 24.80
CA THR A 435 -5.80 5.31 25.96
C THR A 435 -4.83 5.49 27.14
N LEU A 436 -3.95 4.51 27.39
CA LEU A 436 -2.91 4.64 28.42
C LEU A 436 -1.97 5.81 28.12
N ILE A 437 -1.48 5.91 26.88
CA ILE A 437 -0.60 7.00 26.45
C ILE A 437 -1.34 8.34 26.57
N ALA A 438 -2.58 8.41 26.09
CA ALA A 438 -3.40 9.63 26.17
C ALA A 438 -3.58 10.10 27.61
N THR A 439 -3.94 9.18 28.50
CA THR A 439 -4.15 9.46 29.93
C THR A 439 -2.87 9.95 30.59
N ALA A 440 -1.75 9.25 30.36
CA ALA A 440 -0.47 9.58 30.98
C ALA A 440 0.09 10.93 30.51
N LEU A 441 -0.19 11.31 29.25
CA LEU A 441 0.28 12.56 28.65
C LEU A 441 -0.76 13.70 28.72
N GLY A 442 -1.92 13.47 29.34
CA GLY A 442 -3.00 14.46 29.44
C GLY A 442 -3.57 14.89 28.08
N LEU A 443 -3.56 13.99 27.09
CA LEU A 443 -4.06 14.25 25.74
C LEU A 443 -5.59 14.12 25.72
N PRO A 444 -6.28 14.92 24.88
CA PRO A 444 -7.72 14.77 24.69
C PRO A 444 -8.03 13.35 24.18
N ASP A 445 -9.17 12.81 24.60
CA ASP A 445 -9.62 11.45 24.27
C ASP A 445 -10.22 11.35 22.84
N ASP A 446 -9.62 12.07 21.89
CA ASP A 446 -9.99 12.04 20.48
C ASP A 446 -9.22 10.92 19.75
N LEU A 447 -9.45 9.71 20.24
CA LEU A 447 -8.86 8.47 19.72
C LEU A 447 -9.24 8.16 18.27
N THR A 448 -10.13 8.95 17.66
CA THR A 448 -10.41 9.01 16.23
C THR A 448 -9.63 10.18 15.64
N TYR A 449 -8.51 9.94 14.96
CA TYR A 449 -7.91 10.98 14.11
C TYR A 449 -8.73 11.02 12.80
N PRO A 450 -9.53 12.07 12.51
CA PRO A 450 -10.15 12.23 11.22
C PRO A 450 -9.25 13.16 10.41
N ALA A 451 -8.54 12.63 9.43
CA ALA A 451 -7.71 13.41 8.50
C ALA A 451 -8.50 14.47 7.69
N ALA A 452 -9.82 14.58 7.87
CA ALA A 452 -10.69 15.47 7.10
C ALA A 452 -10.69 16.96 7.55
N LYS A 453 -9.91 17.39 8.55
CA LYS A 453 -10.01 18.77 9.09
C LYS A 453 -8.72 19.48 9.51
N GLU A 454 -7.54 19.07 9.06
CA GLU A 454 -6.36 19.95 9.13
C GLU A 454 -6.07 20.47 7.73
N GLY A 455 -6.54 21.70 7.47
CA GLY A 455 -6.54 22.34 6.16
C GLY A 455 -5.16 22.37 5.51
N ARG A 456 -5.11 21.96 4.24
CA ARG A 456 -4.04 22.32 3.32
C ARG A 456 -4.13 23.83 3.09
N ALA A 457 -3.16 24.56 3.61
CA ALA A 457 -2.82 25.92 3.19
C ALA A 457 -1.63 25.83 2.24
#